data_AF-A0A3L7PRH9-F1
#
_entry.id   AF-A0A3L7PRH9-F1
#
_cell.length_a   1.000
_cell.length_b   1.000
_cell.length_c   1.000
_cell.angle_alpha   90.00
_cell.angle_beta   90.00
_cell.angle_gamma   90.00
#
_symmetry.space_group_name_H-M   'P 1'
#
loop_
_entity.id
_entity.type
_entity.pdbx_description
1 polymer ?
#
loop_
_entity_poly.entity_id
_entity_poly.type
_entity_poly.pdbx_seq_one_letter_code
_entity_poly.pdbx_strand_id
1 'polypeptide(L)'
;TLVLNTAHQWLHEDWTWLGLCPLTIFSRTGMRDEVPVAPWEAAVKKLHLRIMADAPDSLIVRKCGVETGEQVRRRAAELVDLDWPQSLASWSRFDDFDLWLRSDGHRLNPGTSADLVAAVLFSALRDGAIHFPTRDHILSHAEQLLFTPRK
;
A
#
# COMPACT_ATOMS: atom_id res chain seq x y z
N THR A 1 -11.11 18.38 6.02
CA THR A 1 -12.55 18.11 6.26
C THR A 1 -13.11 17.07 5.31
N LEU A 2 -12.79 17.10 4.00
CA LEU A 2 -13.18 16.04 3.06
C LEU A 2 -12.50 14.69 3.37
N VAL A 3 -11.16 14.66 3.50
CA VAL A 3 -10.38 13.42 3.75
C VAL A 3 -10.78 12.69 5.04
N LEU A 4 -11.12 13.44 6.10
CA LEU A 4 -11.59 12.84 7.36
C LEU A 4 -13.02 12.32 7.26
N ASN A 5 -13.90 12.97 6.49
CA ASN A 5 -15.25 12.45 6.24
C ASN A 5 -15.23 11.20 5.35
N THR A 6 -14.35 11.14 4.34
CA THR A 6 -14.16 9.93 3.54
C THR A 6 -13.58 8.79 4.38
N ALA A 7 -12.58 9.06 5.22
CA ALA A 7 -12.03 8.07 6.14
C ALA A 7 -13.05 7.60 7.19
N HIS A 8 -13.94 8.47 7.66
CA HIS A 8 -15.01 8.11 8.59
C HIS A 8 -16.12 7.29 7.93
N GLN A 9 -16.43 7.53 6.65
CA GLN A 9 -17.27 6.64 5.84
C GLN A 9 -16.61 5.27 5.63
N TRP A 10 -15.29 5.22 5.38
CA TRP A 10 -14.53 3.97 5.25
C TRP A 10 -14.49 3.11 6.53
N LEU A 11 -14.65 3.73 7.71
CA LEU A 11 -14.64 3.03 9.00
C LEU A 11 -16.00 2.44 9.39
N HIS A 12 -17.11 2.97 8.86
CA HIS A 12 -18.47 2.53 9.19
C HIS A 12 -19.09 1.57 8.16
N GLU A 13 -18.63 1.60 6.92
CA GLU A 13 -19.12 0.74 5.83
C GLU A 13 -18.15 -0.43 5.65
N ASP A 14 -18.34 -1.50 6.43
CA ASP A 14 -17.66 -2.81 6.33
C ASP A 14 -16.15 -2.75 5.96
N TRP A 15 -15.28 -3.10 6.91
CA TRP A 15 -13.81 -3.25 6.73
C TRP A 15 -13.36 -4.07 5.49
N THR A 16 -14.28 -4.81 4.87
CA THR A 16 -14.15 -5.43 3.53
C THR A 16 -13.69 -4.43 2.45
N TRP A 17 -14.15 -3.17 2.50
CA TRP A 17 -13.80 -2.12 1.53
C TRP A 17 -12.33 -1.70 1.57
N LEU A 18 -11.68 -1.75 2.74
CA LEU A 18 -10.23 -1.50 2.86
C LEU A 18 -9.38 -2.67 2.33
N GLY A 19 -10.01 -3.78 1.91
CA GLY A 19 -9.29 -5.03 1.65
C GLY A 19 -8.77 -5.68 2.94
N LEU A 20 -9.12 -5.11 4.09
CA LEU A 20 -8.81 -5.57 5.44
C LEU A 20 -10.02 -6.33 5.98
N CYS A 21 -10.44 -7.36 5.26
CA CYS A 21 -11.45 -8.27 5.79
C CYS A 21 -10.88 -8.91 7.08
N PRO A 22 -11.58 -8.88 8.23
CA PRO A 22 -11.05 -9.37 9.52
C PRO A 22 -10.61 -10.83 9.51
N LEU A 23 -11.05 -11.60 8.51
CA LEU A 23 -10.77 -13.03 8.34
C LEU A 23 -9.92 -13.35 7.09
N THR A 24 -9.47 -12.36 6.32
CA THR A 24 -8.92 -12.61 4.97
C THR A 24 -7.64 -11.86 4.63
N ILE A 25 -7.03 -11.13 5.57
CA ILE A 25 -5.62 -10.70 5.46
C ILE A 25 -4.69 -11.92 5.24
N PHE A 26 -5.13 -13.15 5.53
CA PHE A 26 -4.30 -14.35 5.52
C PHE A 26 -4.38 -15.26 4.28
N SER A 27 -5.32 -15.10 3.33
CA SER A 27 -5.63 -16.22 2.40
C SER A 27 -5.40 -16.00 0.90
N ARG A 28 -4.71 -14.94 0.46
CA ARG A 28 -4.17 -14.89 -0.91
C ARG A 28 -2.74 -14.37 -0.92
N THR A 29 -1.83 -15.32 -0.77
CA THR A 29 -0.39 -15.14 -0.94
C THR A 29 -0.11 -14.59 -2.35
N GLY A 30 0.35 -13.34 -2.43
CA GLY A 30 1.01 -12.86 -3.64
C GLY A 30 2.36 -13.56 -3.74
N MET A 31 2.70 -14.07 -4.93
CA MET A 31 4.03 -14.61 -5.20
C MET A 31 4.86 -13.56 -5.94
N ARG A 32 6.06 -13.28 -5.42
CA ARG A 32 7.08 -12.49 -6.11
C ARG A 32 8.23 -13.43 -6.44
N ASP A 33 8.49 -13.70 -7.72
CA ASP A 33 9.61 -14.56 -8.15
C ASP A 33 9.71 -15.89 -7.37
N GLU A 34 8.56 -16.54 -7.14
CA GLU A 34 8.40 -17.77 -6.33
C GLU A 34 8.63 -17.62 -4.82
N VAL A 35 8.93 -16.42 -4.32
CA VAL A 35 8.98 -16.09 -2.89
C VAL A 35 7.59 -15.65 -2.40
N PRO A 36 7.07 -16.27 -1.33
CA PRO A 36 5.85 -15.82 -0.68
C PRO A 36 6.05 -14.40 -0.12
N VAL A 37 5.23 -13.44 -0.55
CA VAL A 37 5.18 -12.15 0.14
C VAL A 37 4.31 -12.31 1.38
N ALA A 38 4.80 -11.80 2.52
CA ALA A 38 4.03 -11.90 3.75
C ALA A 38 2.66 -11.22 3.56
N PRO A 39 1.54 -11.88 3.92
CA PRO A 39 0.21 -11.38 3.60
C PRO A 39 -0.08 -9.97 4.14
N TRP A 40 0.49 -9.63 5.31
CA TRP A 40 0.40 -8.31 5.92
C TRP A 40 1.14 -7.22 5.12
N GLU A 41 2.30 -7.53 4.54
CA GLU A 41 3.09 -6.56 3.76
C GLU A 41 2.35 -6.20 2.47
N ALA A 42 1.81 -7.22 1.79
CA ALA A 42 0.97 -7.02 0.61
C ALA A 42 -0.30 -6.22 0.94
N ALA A 43 -0.95 -6.49 2.08
CA ALA A 43 -2.14 -5.74 2.51
C ALA A 43 -1.83 -4.26 2.75
N VAL A 44 -0.72 -3.94 3.44
CA VAL A 44 -0.29 -2.55 3.67
C VAL A 44 0.00 -1.82 2.36
N LYS A 45 0.71 -2.47 1.43
CA LYS A 45 0.99 -1.90 0.10
C LYS A 45 -0.29 -1.69 -0.72
N LYS A 46 -1.23 -2.64 -0.69
CA LYS A 46 -2.52 -2.53 -1.38
C LYS A 46 -3.36 -1.38 -0.81
N LEU A 47 -3.37 -1.20 0.51
CA LEU A 47 -4.01 -0.06 1.16
C LEU A 47 -3.37 1.27 0.70
N HIS A 48 -2.04 1.33 0.66
CA HIS A 48 -1.32 2.52 0.21
C HIS A 48 -1.64 2.87 -1.26
N LEU A 49 -1.64 1.88 -2.15
CA LEU A 49 -2.04 2.05 -3.56
C LEU A 49 -3.46 2.60 -3.70
N ARG A 50 -4.41 2.08 -2.93
CA ARG A 50 -5.80 2.55 -2.94
C ARG A 50 -5.94 4.00 -2.49
N ILE A 51 -5.26 4.38 -1.40
CA ILE A 51 -5.25 5.77 -0.92
C ILE A 51 -4.64 6.69 -1.99
N MET A 52 -3.53 6.28 -2.62
CA MET A 52 -2.91 7.06 -3.70
C MET A 52 -3.77 7.14 -4.96
N ALA A 53 -4.62 6.15 -5.25
CA ALA A 53 -5.50 6.15 -6.42
C ALA A 53 -6.70 7.09 -6.25
N ASP A 54 -7.17 7.28 -5.00
CA ASP A 54 -8.34 8.09 -4.66
C ASP A 54 -8.10 9.59 -4.88
N ALA A 55 -6.94 10.12 -4.47
CA ALA A 55 -6.61 11.53 -4.63
C ALA A 55 -5.09 11.78 -4.79
N PRO A 56 -4.68 12.89 -5.45
CA PRO A 56 -3.27 13.26 -5.55
C PRO A 56 -2.64 13.49 -4.18
N ASP A 57 -1.43 12.95 -3.98
CA ASP A 57 -0.70 13.14 -2.73
C ASP A 57 -0.33 14.62 -2.52
N SER A 58 -0.77 15.19 -1.40
CA SER A 58 -0.60 16.62 -1.14
C SER A 58 0.86 17.06 -0.98
N LEU A 59 1.74 16.17 -0.50
CA LEU A 59 3.17 16.45 -0.37
C LEU A 59 3.83 16.50 -1.75
N ILE A 60 3.45 15.60 -2.66
CA ILE A 60 3.92 15.62 -4.05
C ILE A 60 3.39 16.86 -4.75
N VAL A 61 2.10 17.17 -4.64
CA VAL A 61 1.50 18.38 -5.24
C VAL A 61 2.23 19.64 -4.78
N ARG A 62 2.55 19.73 -3.48
CA ARG A 62 3.29 20.86 -2.91
C ARG A 62 4.72 20.98 -3.46
N LYS A 63 5.41 19.87 -3.70
CA LYS A 63 6.83 19.83 -4.13
C LYS A 63 7.04 19.86 -5.65
N CYS A 64 6.09 19.32 -6.39
CA CYS A 64 6.23 18.94 -7.80
C CYS A 64 5.05 19.41 -8.67
N GLY A 65 4.03 20.04 -8.09
CA GLY A 65 2.86 20.54 -8.82
C GLY A 65 1.74 19.53 -8.99
N VAL A 66 0.56 20.04 -9.35
CA VAL A 66 -0.68 19.26 -9.47
C VAL A 66 -0.59 18.19 -10.54
N GLU A 67 0.00 18.50 -11.69
CA GLU A 67 0.14 17.56 -12.81
C GLU A 67 0.95 16.31 -12.42
N THR A 68 2.05 16.51 -11.70
CA THR A 68 2.88 15.40 -11.19
C THR A 68 2.12 14.57 -10.16
N GLY A 69 1.42 15.22 -9.22
CA GLY A 69 0.57 14.51 -8.25
C GLY A 69 -0.51 13.67 -8.93
N GLU A 70 -1.11 14.19 -10.01
CA GLU A 70 -2.13 13.49 -10.78
C GLU A 70 -1.54 12.35 -11.64
N GLN A 71 -0.30 12.48 -12.10
CA GLN A 71 0.41 11.38 -12.74
C GLN A 71 0.66 10.22 -11.75
N VAL A 72 1.07 10.53 -10.53
CA VAL A 72 1.25 9.52 -9.46
C VAL A 72 -0.08 8.83 -9.17
N ARG A 73 -1.16 9.61 -8.97
CA ARG A 73 -2.50 9.09 -8.71
C ARG A 73 -2.98 8.13 -9.79
N ARG A 74 -2.84 8.51 -11.07
CA ARG A 74 -3.23 7.67 -12.22
C ARG A 74 -2.46 6.35 -12.27
N ARG A 75 -1.14 6.38 -12.06
CA ARG A 75 -0.32 5.15 -12.04
C ARG A 75 -0.69 4.23 -10.86
N ALA A 76 -1.02 4.79 -9.71
CA ALA A 76 -1.54 4.01 -8.59
C ALA A 76 -2.89 3.37 -8.93
N ALA A 77 -3.80 4.10 -9.60
CA ALA A 77 -5.08 3.57 -10.06
C ALA A 77 -4.91 2.42 -11.06
N GLU A 78 -3.98 2.50 -12.01
CA GLU A 78 -3.65 1.40 -12.92
C GLU A 78 -3.27 0.11 -12.18
N LEU A 79 -2.53 0.20 -11.08
CA LEU A 79 -2.17 -0.96 -10.25
C LEU A 79 -3.36 -1.54 -9.47
N VAL A 80 -4.29 -0.68 -9.05
CA VAL A 80 -5.55 -1.11 -8.44
C VAL A 80 -6.42 -1.83 -9.48
N ASP A 81 -6.52 -1.30 -10.70
CA ASP A 81 -7.28 -1.90 -11.80
C ASP A 81 -6.70 -3.24 -12.27
N LEU A 82 -5.38 -3.41 -12.18
CA LEU A 82 -4.68 -4.68 -12.42
C LEU A 82 -4.85 -5.71 -11.30
N ASP A 83 -5.62 -5.38 -10.26
CA ASP A 83 -5.79 -6.15 -9.03
C ASP A 83 -4.45 -6.64 -8.45
N TRP A 84 -3.47 -5.74 -8.33
CA TRP A 84 -2.22 -6.06 -7.64
C TRP A 84 -2.54 -6.62 -6.22
N PRO A 85 -1.84 -7.68 -5.74
CA PRO A 85 -0.68 -8.38 -6.31
C PRO A 85 -1.00 -9.72 -7.00
N GLN A 86 -2.15 -9.87 -7.68
CA GLN A 86 -2.64 -11.18 -8.14
C GLN A 86 -1.87 -11.78 -9.34
N SER A 87 -1.04 -11.02 -10.06
CA SER A 87 -0.35 -11.49 -11.26
C SER A 87 1.11 -11.05 -11.36
N LEU A 88 1.95 -11.82 -12.05
CA LEU A 88 3.34 -11.42 -12.33
C LEU A 88 3.42 -10.08 -13.08
N ALA A 89 2.48 -9.84 -14.00
CA ALA A 89 2.38 -8.56 -14.71
C ALA A 89 2.11 -7.39 -13.75
N SER A 90 1.23 -7.58 -12.75
CA SER A 90 0.99 -6.56 -11.72
C SER A 90 2.24 -6.28 -10.89
N TRP A 91 3.03 -7.32 -10.56
CA TRP A 91 4.30 -7.16 -9.83
C TRP A 91 5.33 -6.36 -10.62
N SER A 92 5.53 -6.69 -11.90
CA SER A 92 6.43 -5.92 -12.76
C SER A 92 6.02 -4.45 -12.84
N ARG A 93 4.72 -4.15 -13.00
CA ARG A 93 4.22 -2.77 -13.00
C ARG A 93 4.39 -2.08 -11.66
N PHE A 94 4.25 -2.80 -10.56
CA PHE A 94 4.46 -2.25 -9.22
C PHE A 94 5.93 -1.88 -9.01
N ASP A 95 6.86 -2.74 -9.42
CA ASP A 95 8.30 -2.48 -9.30
C ASP A 95 8.71 -1.27 -10.18
N ASP A 96 8.21 -1.17 -11.41
CA ASP A 96 8.42 0.01 -12.26
C ASP A 96 7.89 1.29 -11.62
N PHE A 97 6.73 1.20 -10.97
CA PHE A 97 6.13 2.33 -10.27
C PHE A 97 6.91 2.73 -9.02
N ASP A 98 7.32 1.78 -8.18
CA ASP A 98 8.14 2.02 -6.97
C ASP A 98 9.50 2.63 -7.34
N LEU A 99 10.16 2.11 -8.39
CA LEU A 99 11.40 2.68 -8.92
C LEU A 99 11.21 4.12 -9.39
N TRP A 100 10.11 4.39 -10.08
CA TRP A 100 9.78 5.74 -10.53
C TRP A 100 9.48 6.69 -9.37
N LEU A 101 8.75 6.27 -8.34
CA LEU A 101 8.51 7.09 -7.14
C LEU A 101 9.81 7.45 -6.39
N ARG A 102 10.82 6.58 -6.47
CA ARG A 102 12.15 6.82 -5.91
C ARG A 102 13.06 7.67 -6.80
N SER A 103 12.66 7.88 -8.06
CA SER A 103 13.40 8.74 -8.97
C SER A 103 13.38 10.21 -8.52
N ASP A 104 14.29 11.01 -9.06
CA ASP A 104 14.45 12.43 -8.73
C ASP A 104 14.59 12.72 -7.22
N GLY A 105 15.54 12.04 -6.56
CA GLY A 105 15.89 12.32 -5.16
C GLY A 105 14.74 12.13 -4.16
N HIS A 106 13.85 11.17 -4.43
CA HIS A 106 12.63 10.90 -3.64
C HIS A 106 11.63 12.07 -3.60
N ARG A 107 11.67 13.00 -4.56
CA ARG A 107 10.70 14.11 -4.64
C ARG A 107 9.28 13.62 -4.91
N LEU A 108 9.14 12.46 -5.51
CA LEU A 108 7.87 11.79 -5.78
C LEU A 108 7.41 10.87 -4.64
N ASN A 109 8.03 10.92 -3.45
CA ASN A 109 7.59 10.10 -2.32
C ASN A 109 6.20 10.55 -1.82
N PRO A 110 5.17 9.66 -1.86
CA PRO A 110 3.81 9.96 -1.43
C PRO A 110 3.68 9.95 0.10
N GLY A 111 4.30 10.93 0.75
CA GLY A 111 4.39 11.01 2.21
C GLY A 111 3.03 11.22 2.88
N THR A 112 2.13 12.03 2.32
CA THR A 112 0.80 12.24 2.90
C THR A 112 -0.01 10.96 2.89
N SER A 113 0.08 10.19 1.80
CA SER A 113 -0.59 8.90 1.67
C SER A 113 -0.02 7.87 2.65
N ALA A 114 1.28 7.93 2.94
CA ALA A 114 1.92 7.08 3.95
C ALA A 114 1.42 7.42 5.37
N ASP A 115 1.27 8.70 5.68
CA ASP A 115 0.71 9.14 6.97
C ASP A 115 -0.74 8.64 7.16
N LEU A 116 -1.55 8.64 6.08
CA LEU A 116 -2.91 8.08 6.12
C LEU A 116 -2.91 6.56 6.34
N VAL A 117 -2.02 5.82 5.68
CA VAL A 117 -1.86 4.38 5.95
C VAL A 117 -1.53 4.14 7.42
N ALA A 118 -0.58 4.90 7.99
CA ALA A 118 -0.21 4.77 9.39
C ALA A 118 -1.40 5.06 10.33
N ALA A 119 -2.18 6.10 10.04
CA ALA A 119 -3.38 6.45 10.81
C ALA A 119 -4.45 5.36 10.75
N VAL A 120 -4.72 4.79 9.56
CA VAL A 120 -5.69 3.69 9.37
C VAL A 120 -5.24 2.44 10.13
N LEU A 121 -3.97 2.04 9.98
CA LEU A 121 -3.43 0.87 10.68
C LEU A 121 -3.46 1.07 12.20
N PHE A 122 -3.13 2.26 12.70
CA PHE A 122 -3.21 2.57 14.12
C PHE A 122 -4.66 2.45 14.65
N SER A 123 -5.64 3.02 13.95
CA SER A 123 -7.05 2.92 14.35
C SER A 123 -7.51 1.45 14.37
N ALA A 124 -7.21 0.70 13.30
CA ALA A 124 -7.60 -0.70 13.19
C ALA A 124 -6.96 -1.58 14.28
N LEU A 125 -5.70 -1.32 14.66
CA LEU A 125 -5.03 -2.01 15.76
C LEU A 125 -5.63 -1.64 17.11
N ARG A 126 -5.91 -0.35 17.33
CA ARG A 126 -6.52 0.14 18.56
C ARG A 126 -7.91 -0.47 18.79
N ASP A 127 -8.69 -0.60 17.72
CA ASP A 127 -10.05 -1.13 17.77
C ASP A 127 -10.09 -2.67 17.73
N GLY A 128 -8.93 -3.33 17.64
CA GLY A 128 -8.83 -4.79 17.55
C GLY A 128 -9.37 -5.38 16.24
N ALA A 129 -9.56 -4.54 15.21
CA ALA A 129 -10.08 -4.94 13.90
C ALA A 129 -9.05 -5.77 13.10
N ILE A 130 -7.76 -5.57 13.37
CA ILE A 130 -6.66 -6.33 12.76
C ILE A 130 -5.65 -6.80 13.81
N HIS A 131 -4.98 -7.90 13.53
CA HIS A 131 -3.81 -8.37 14.28
C HIS A 131 -2.58 -8.20 13.41
N PHE A 132 -1.57 -7.49 13.91
CA PHE A 132 -0.29 -7.38 13.23
C PHE A 132 0.57 -8.63 13.48
N PRO A 133 1.46 -9.03 12.55
CA PRO A 133 2.49 -10.01 12.83
C PRO A 133 3.27 -9.68 14.11
N THR A 134 3.70 -10.71 14.82
CA THR A 134 4.64 -10.56 15.94
C THR A 134 5.96 -10.00 15.44
N ARG A 135 6.75 -9.43 16.36
CA ARG A 135 8.12 -8.99 16.07
C ARG A 135 8.94 -10.09 15.40
N ASP A 136 8.83 -11.32 15.90
CA ASP A 136 9.58 -12.47 15.35
C ASP A 136 9.18 -12.76 13.91
N HIS A 137 7.88 -12.74 13.58
CA HIS A 137 7.42 -12.87 12.20
C HIS A 137 7.97 -11.77 11.28
N ILE A 138 8.03 -10.52 11.76
CA ILE A 138 8.59 -9.40 10.99
C ILE A 138 10.09 -9.62 10.75
N LEU A 139 10.84 -10.01 11.77
CA LEU A 139 12.28 -10.22 11.67
C LEU A 139 12.62 -11.40 10.74
N SER A 140 11.92 -12.53 10.89
CA SER A 140 12.11 -13.68 10.00
C SER A 140 11.80 -13.33 8.54
N HIS A 141 10.76 -12.54 8.28
CA HIS A 141 10.45 -12.07 6.93
C HIS A 141 11.51 -11.11 6.38
N ALA A 142 12.00 -10.18 7.21
CA ALA A 142 13.08 -9.27 6.82
C ALA A 142 14.38 -10.02 6.48
N GLU A 143 14.73 -11.04 7.25
CA GLU A 143 15.88 -11.90 6.96
C GLU A 143 15.71 -12.61 5.61
N GLN A 144 14.53 -13.20 5.34
CA GLN A 144 14.25 -13.82 4.04
C GLN A 144 14.46 -12.84 2.87
N LEU A 145 14.02 -11.58 3.02
CA LEU A 145 14.21 -10.56 1.98
C LEU A 145 15.69 -10.15 1.79
N LEU A 146 16.49 -10.14 2.86
CA LEU A 146 17.92 -9.80 2.78
C LEU A 146 18.76 -10.92 2.18
N PHE A 147 18.38 -12.19 2.42
CA PHE A 147 19.14 -13.36 1.98
C PHE A 147 18.62 -14.00 0.68
N THR A 148 17.52 -13.50 0.12
CA THR A 148 17.07 -13.89 -1.21
C THR A 148 17.81 -13.06 -2.27
N PRO A 149 18.55 -13.68 -3.22
CA PRO A 149 19.18 -12.94 -4.30
C PRO A 149 18.10 -12.31 -5.18
N ARG A 150 18.09 -10.97 -5.26
CA ARG A 150 17.28 -10.23 -6.22
C ARG A 150 17.90 -10.44 -7.61
N LYS A 151 17.15 -11.08 -8.52
CA LYS A 151 17.53 -11.21 -9.94
C LYS A 151 17.43 -9.87 -10.66
#